data_AF-A0A4R4MBI9-F1
#
_entry.id   AF-A0A4R4MBI9-F1
#
_cell.length_a   1.000
_cell.length_b   1.000
_cell.length_c   1.000
_cell.angle_alpha   90.00
_cell.angle_beta   90.00
_cell.angle_gamma   90.00
#
_symmetry.space_group_name_H-M   'P 1'
#
loop_
_entity.id
_entity.type
_entity.pdbx_description
1 polymer ?
#
loop_
_entity_poly.entity_id
_entity_poly.type
_entity_poly.pdbx_seq_one_letter_code
_entity_poly.pdbx_strand_id
1 'polypeptide(L)' 'MKGDKPTNWWIVKDGAEEEIAVVYGEDIGDAIDAAIDETGLMGGFYVRRLKEEAARNRGLIA' A
#
# COMPACT_ATOMS: atom_id res chain seq x y z
N MET A 1 -14.89 -15.85 9.11
CA MET A 1 -15.17 -14.73 8.21
C MET A 1 -13.83 -14.14 7.81
N LYS A 2 -13.36 -14.33 6.57
CA LYS A 2 -12.22 -13.57 6.05
C LYS A 2 -12.75 -12.14 5.93
N GLY A 3 -12.46 -11.31 6.92
CA GLY A 3 -12.81 -9.89 6.89
C GLY A 3 -12.31 -9.31 5.58
N ASP A 4 -13.21 -8.66 4.86
CA ASP A 4 -12.91 -7.94 3.62
C ASP A 4 -11.70 -7.06 3.88
N LYS A 5 -10.54 -7.50 3.40
CA LYS A 5 -9.36 -6.63 3.35
C LYS A 5 -9.69 -5.52 2.35
N PRO A 6 -9.28 -4.27 2.60
CA PRO A 6 -9.70 -3.13 1.78
C PRO A 6 -9.41 -3.36 0.30
N THR A 7 -10.27 -2.81 -0.54
CA THR A 7 -10.42 -3.11 -1.98
C THR A 7 -9.19 -2.81 -2.84
N ASN A 8 -8.26 -1.98 -2.35
CA ASN A 8 -7.05 -1.60 -3.09
C ASN A 8 -5.77 -1.78 -2.27
N TRP A 9 -4.73 -2.26 -2.96
CA TRP A 9 -3.36 -2.37 -2.45
C TRP A 9 -2.53 -1.22 -2.97
N TRP A 10 -1.65 -0.72 -2.12
CA TRP A 10 -0.77 0.39 -2.44
C TRP A 10 0.65 0.06 -1.99
N ILE A 11 1.61 0.24 -2.90
CA ILE A 11 3.03 0.14 -2.56
C ILE A 11 3.46 1.49 -1.98
N VAL A 12 4.13 1.45 -0.83
CA VAL A 12 4.86 2.58 -0.27
C VAL A 12 6.33 2.42 -0.63
N LYS A 13 6.90 3.48 -1.20
CA LYS A 13 8.32 3.55 -1.54
C LYS A 13 8.96 4.79 -0.97
N ASP A 14 10.24 4.69 -0.62
CA ASP A 14 11.00 5.82 -0.12
C ASP A 14 11.54 6.72 -1.26
N GLY A 15 12.32 7.74 -0.90
CA GLY A 15 12.96 8.65 -1.85
C GLY A 15 14.01 8.01 -2.76
N ALA A 16 14.46 6.79 -2.45
CA ALA A 16 15.35 5.99 -3.29
C ALA A 16 14.59 5.00 -4.20
N GLU A 17 13.25 5.07 -4.21
CA GLU A 17 12.36 4.16 -4.93
C GLU A 17 12.36 2.72 -4.42
N GLU A 18 12.89 2.47 -3.23
CA GLU A 18 12.86 1.17 -2.58
C GLU A 18 11.47 0.91 -1.98
N GLU A 19 10.96 -0.30 -2.18
CA GLU A 19 9.68 -0.72 -1.59
C GLU A 19 9.87 -1.02 -0.10
N ILE A 20 9.19 -0.24 0.74
CA ILE A 20 9.33 -0.30 2.20
C ILE A 20 8.08 -0.86 2.88
N ALA A 21 6.91 -0.74 2.25
CA ALA A 21 5.66 -1.31 2.77
C ALA A 21 4.62 -1.55 1.67
N VAL A 22 3.61 -2.35 1.99
CA VAL A 22 2.36 -2.46 1.22
C VAL A 22 1.20 -2.21 2.18
N VAL A 23 0.39 -1.20 1.85
CA VAL A 23 -0.75 -0.75 2.67
C VAL A 23 -2.06 -0.90 1.91
N TYR A 24 -3.16 -0.79 2.65
CA TYR A 24 -4.51 -0.96 2.15
C TYR A 24 -5.30 0.33 2.38
N GLY A 25 -6.11 0.73 1.40
CA GLY A 25 -6.92 1.95 1.48
C GLY A 25 -7.90 2.04 0.31
N GLU A 26 -9.04 2.70 0.48
CA GLU A 26 -10.03 2.80 -0.60
C GLU A 26 -9.55 3.81 -1.66
N ASP A 27 -8.97 4.92 -1.22
CA ASP A 27 -8.36 5.94 -2.07
C ASP A 27 -6.92 6.29 -1.67
N ILE A 28 -6.35 7.30 -2.34
CA ILE A 28 -4.96 7.70 -2.14
C ILE A 28 -4.72 8.36 -0.78
N GLY A 29 -5.72 9.05 -0.21
CA GLY A 29 -5.65 9.65 1.12
C GLY A 29 -5.52 8.59 2.19
N ASP A 30 -6.42 7.59 2.18
CA ASP A 30 -6.35 6.43 3.10
C ASP A 30 -5.00 5.72 3.00
N ALA A 31 -4.49 5.57 1.78
CA ALA A 31 -3.22 4.90 1.54
C ALA A 31 -2.02 5.71 2.05
N ILE A 32 -2.10 7.04 2.05
CA ILE A 32 -1.08 7.91 2.64
C ILE A 32 -1.13 7.82 4.16
N ASP A 33 -2.32 7.91 4.76
CA ASP A 33 -2.47 7.81 6.22
C ASP A 33 -1.98 6.45 6.73
N ALA A 34 -2.38 5.36 6.06
CA ALA A 34 -1.90 4.02 6.36
C ALA A 34 -0.38 3.87 6.15
N ALA A 35 0.20 4.56 5.16
CA ALA A 35 1.65 4.55 4.94
C ALA A 35 2.39 5.27 6.06
N ILE A 36 1.87 6.39 6.56
CA ILE A 36 2.45 7.12 7.70
C ILE A 36 2.40 6.25 8.96
N ASP A 37 1.26 5.62 9.22
CA ASP A 37 1.08 4.76 10.39
C ASP A 37 1.99 3.51 10.35
N GLU A 38 2.13 2.89 9.17
CA GLU A 38 2.95 1.68 9.00
C GLU A 38 4.46 1.99 9.02
N THR A 39 4.89 3.10 8.41
CA THR A 39 6.32 3.41 8.22
C THR A 39 6.88 4.40 9.23
N GLY A 40 6.03 5.18 9.91
CA GLY A 40 6.43 6.30 10.77
C GLY A 40 6.99 7.52 10.01
N LEU A 41 6.98 7.50 8.67
CA LEU A 41 7.48 8.59 7.85
C LEU A 41 6.41 9.68 7.70
N MET A 42 6.73 10.93 7.99
CA MET A 42 5.83 12.08 7.74
C MET A 42 6.01 12.69 6.33
N GLY A 43 6.88 12.12 5.50
CA GLY A 43 7.19 12.57 4.15
C GLY A 43 8.39 11.84 3.54
N GLY A 44 8.78 12.20 2.32
CA GLY A 44 9.90 11.57 1.62
C GLY A 44 9.60 10.16 1.10
N PHE A 45 8.33 9.76 1.11
CA PHE A 45 7.83 8.53 0.51
C PHE A 45 6.80 8.86 -0.58
N TYR A 46 6.53 7.90 -1.43
CA TYR A 46 5.43 7.96 -2.37
C TYR A 46 4.60 6.69 -2.31
N VAL A 47 3.31 6.84 -2.57
CA VAL A 47 2.35 5.75 -2.55
C VAL A 47 1.82 5.53 -3.96
N ARG A 48 1.82 4.29 -4.43
CA ARG A 48 1.36 3.91 -5.76
C ARG A 48 0.40 2.74 -5.70
N ARG A 49 -0.77 2.90 -6.33
CA ARG A 49 -1.75 1.81 -6.43
C ARG A 49 -1.17 0.62 -7.18
N LEU A 50 -1.26 -0.54 -6.57
CA LEU A 50 -0.91 -1.81 -7.17
C LEU A 50 -2.07 -2.27 -8.07
N LYS A 51 -1.75 -2.70 -9.29
CA LYS A 51 -2.75 -3.36 -10.15
C LYS A 51 -3.14 -4.70 -9.52
N GLU A 52 -4.40 -5.11 -9.66
CA GLU A 52 -4.90 -6.38 -9.11
C GLU A 52 -4.05 -7.58 -9.55
N GLU A 53 -3.68 -7.64 -10.84
CA GLU A 53 -2.80 -8.69 -11.37
C GLU A 53 -1.45 -8.75 -10.64
N ALA A 54 -0.86 -7.60 -10.33
CA ALA A 54 0.39 -7.53 -9.57
C ALA A 54 0.19 -7.92 -8.10
N ALA A 55 -0.96 -7.60 -7.50
CA ALA A 55 -1.35 -8.09 -6.17
C ALA A 55 -1.48 -9.61 -6.14
N ARG A 56 -2.13 -10.20 -7.15
CA ARG A 56 -2.32 -11.65 -7.29
C ARG A 56 -1.00 -12.37 -7.50
N ASN A 57 -0.14 -11.86 -8.38
CA ASN A 57 1.19 -12.43 -8.62
C ASN A 57 2.09 -12.38 -7.36
N ARG A 58 1.81 -11.46 -6.44
CA ARG A 58 2.48 -11.35 -5.13
C ARG A 58 1.79 -12.15 -4.01
N GLY A 59 0.69 -12.85 -4.29
CA GLY A 59 -0.06 -13.63 -3.30
C GLY A 59 -0.79 -12.79 -2.24
N LEU A 60 -0.98 -11.48 -2.50
CA LEU A 60 -1.67 -10.57 -1.58
C LEU A 60 -3.19 -10.77 -1.59
N ILE A 61 -3.70 -11.39 -2.66
CA ILE A 61 -5.08 -11.83 -2.83
C ILE A 61 -5.13 -13.27 -3.32
N ALA A 62 -6.20 -13.97 -2.92
CA ALA A 62 -6.50 -15.34 -3.33
C ALA A 62 -7.12 -15.40 -4.73
#